data_AF-A0A6N8IGZ0-F1
#
_entry.id   AF-A0A6N8IGZ0-F1
#
_cell.length_a   1.000
_cell.length_b   1.000
_cell.length_c   1.000
_cell.angle_alpha   90.00
_cell.angle_beta   90.00
_cell.angle_gamma   90.00
#
_symmetry.space_group_name_H-M   'P 1'
#
loop_
_entity.id
_entity.type
_entity.pdbx_description
1 polymer ?
#
loop_
_entity_poly.entity_id
_entity_poly.type
_entity_poly.pdbx_seq_one_letter_code
_entity_poly.pdbx_strand_id
1 'polypeptide(L)'
;MTEPQEVQAEVIEPVNLAKAPKPAIAYTLPTVKIENLENIESFVCGIEAFFGGVEIDVDDPEQVKQLKDVRADINKVANAIDDGRKEMDKAINGARAEADGALNALRDRVRAVYDSTGRQIEEANERQKQARLKLLADEYEAAAPDLMELIPLEVYVAKEPKLVSRDKRFTGNKACDLLDEMVADAVHDRERIRDGEYATEADMVYCKTLDLRAAMDEVDRLKRAKAERESHRQAATLLDVAVGRAHEAVTAANEAEAAKEQQKTETPPQKPPRRFLYRLEFTAEDTDATKLWGMAKTLPSFEKKSCKRVMEVK
;
A
#
# COMPACT_ATOMS: atom_id res chain seq x y z
N MET A 1 -3.05 48.33 -4.91
CA MET A 1 -4.42 48.48 -5.44
C MET A 1 -4.66 47.31 -6.35
N THR A 2 -5.44 46.33 -5.89
CA THR A 2 -5.71 45.10 -6.63
C THR A 2 -7.00 45.33 -7.41
N GLU A 3 -6.93 45.21 -8.73
CA GLU A 3 -8.07 45.43 -9.62
C GLU A 3 -9.23 44.47 -9.25
N PRO A 4 -10.49 44.96 -9.20
CA PRO A 4 -11.64 44.11 -8.93
C PRO A 4 -11.85 43.14 -10.10
N GLN A 5 -11.65 41.86 -9.83
CA GLN A 5 -11.97 40.80 -10.79
C GLN A 5 -13.50 40.70 -10.86
N GLU A 6 -14.09 41.23 -11.93
CA GLU A 6 -15.53 41.08 -12.19
C GLU A 6 -15.87 39.60 -12.38
N VAL A 7 -16.41 38.98 -11.34
CA VAL A 7 -16.98 37.63 -11.43
C VAL A 7 -18.31 37.78 -12.17
N GLN A 8 -18.29 37.51 -13.48
CA GLN A 8 -19.53 37.37 -14.26
C GLN A 8 -20.26 36.13 -13.77
N ALA A 9 -21.13 36.31 -12.78
CA ALA A 9 -22.05 35.26 -12.33
C ALA A 9 -23.18 35.14 -13.35
N GLU A 10 -23.01 34.23 -14.32
CA GLU A 10 -24.10 33.86 -15.22
C GLU A 10 -25.21 33.21 -14.39
N VAL A 11 -26.41 33.79 -14.46
CA VAL A 11 -27.57 33.29 -13.73
C VAL A 11 -27.97 31.94 -14.33
N ILE A 12 -27.80 30.86 -13.58
CA ILE A 12 -28.25 29.54 -14.00
C ILE A 12 -29.79 29.52 -13.93
N GLU A 13 -30.45 29.72 -15.06
CA GLU A 13 -31.89 29.52 -15.16
C GLU A 13 -32.23 28.03 -14.97
N PRO A 14 -33.27 27.69 -14.18
CA PRO A 14 -33.63 26.30 -13.94
C PRO A 14 -34.17 25.65 -15.22
N VAL A 15 -33.37 24.77 -15.83
CA VAL A 15 -33.83 23.93 -16.95
C VAL A 15 -34.75 22.84 -16.40
N ASN A 16 -35.97 22.73 -16.94
CA ASN A 16 -36.93 21.71 -16.53
C ASN A 16 -36.59 20.34 -17.16
N LEU A 17 -35.58 19.68 -16.60
CA LEU A 17 -35.14 18.34 -17.01
C LEU A 17 -36.18 17.23 -16.69
N ALA A 18 -37.16 17.51 -15.82
CA ALA A 18 -38.23 16.56 -15.50
C ALA A 18 -39.17 16.30 -16.69
N LYS A 19 -39.11 17.14 -17.74
CA LYS A 19 -39.83 16.96 -19.01
C LYS A 19 -38.93 16.47 -20.15
N ALA A 20 -37.75 15.91 -19.86
CA ALA A 20 -36.86 15.40 -20.90
C ALA A 20 -37.60 14.39 -21.80
N PRO A 21 -37.56 14.57 -23.14
CA PRO A 21 -38.26 13.68 -24.05
C PRO A 21 -37.64 12.28 -23.99
N LYS A 22 -38.50 11.25 -23.91
CA LYS A 22 -38.04 9.87 -24.08
C LYS A 22 -37.67 9.67 -25.56
N PRO A 23 -36.55 9.01 -25.88
CA PRO A 23 -36.23 8.65 -27.26
C PRO A 23 -37.37 7.81 -27.86
N ALA A 24 -38.03 8.34 -28.89
CA ALA A 24 -39.06 7.62 -29.64
C ALA A 24 -38.37 6.70 -30.65
N ILE A 25 -37.96 5.52 -30.20
CA ILE A 25 -37.28 4.53 -31.04
C ILE A 25 -38.34 3.72 -31.79
N ALA A 26 -38.41 3.90 -33.11
CA ALA A 26 -39.21 3.08 -34.00
C ALA A 26 -38.29 2.14 -34.78
N TYR A 27 -38.64 0.85 -34.81
CA TYR A 27 -37.95 -0.14 -35.63
C TYR A 27 -38.97 -1.07 -36.27
N THR A 28 -38.73 -1.42 -37.53
CA THR A 28 -39.40 -2.53 -38.21
C THR A 28 -38.47 -3.73 -38.14
N LEU A 29 -38.96 -4.84 -37.57
CA LEU A 29 -38.24 -6.11 -37.68
C LEU A 29 -38.09 -6.43 -39.18
N PRO A 30 -36.88 -6.74 -39.67
CA PRO A 30 -36.71 -7.05 -41.08
C PRO A 30 -37.49 -8.34 -41.38
N THR A 31 -38.55 -8.22 -42.17
CA THR A 31 -39.15 -9.38 -42.84
C THR A 31 -38.21 -9.77 -43.98
N VAL A 32 -37.37 -10.77 -43.75
CA VAL A 32 -36.46 -11.29 -44.77
C VAL A 32 -37.25 -12.19 -45.71
N LYS A 33 -37.38 -11.80 -46.98
CA LYS A 33 -37.92 -12.63 -48.05
C LYS A 33 -36.84 -12.84 -49.10
N ILE A 34 -36.50 -14.09 -49.35
CA ILE A 34 -35.66 -14.47 -50.49
C ILE A 34 -36.61 -14.57 -51.69
N GLU A 35 -36.65 -13.53 -52.53
CA GLU A 35 -37.64 -13.43 -53.61
C GLU A 35 -37.51 -14.55 -54.66
N ASN A 36 -36.29 -15.04 -54.84
CA ASN A 36 -35.95 -16.11 -55.77
C ASN A 36 -35.71 -17.46 -55.08
N LEU A 37 -36.25 -17.68 -53.87
CA LEU A 37 -36.01 -18.91 -53.12
C LEU A 37 -36.38 -20.16 -53.90
N GLU A 38 -37.56 -20.16 -54.52
CA GLU A 38 -38.04 -21.28 -55.34
C GLU A 38 -37.09 -21.57 -56.53
N ASN A 39 -36.48 -20.53 -57.10
CA ASN A 39 -35.50 -20.68 -58.18
C ASN A 39 -34.18 -21.25 -57.67
N ILE A 40 -33.71 -20.81 -56.48
CA ILE A 40 -32.50 -21.33 -55.83
C ILE A 40 -32.71 -22.80 -55.43
N GLU A 41 -33.85 -23.12 -54.81
CA GLU A 41 -34.21 -24.49 -54.43
C GLU A 41 -34.30 -25.40 -55.66
N SER A 42 -34.98 -24.95 -56.72
CA SER A 42 -35.05 -25.71 -57.98
C SER A 42 -33.67 -25.97 -58.59
N PHE A 43 -32.76 -25.00 -58.52
CA PHE A 43 -31.39 -25.15 -59.00
C PHE A 43 -30.58 -26.12 -58.13
N VAL A 44 -30.67 -26.02 -56.79
CA VAL A 44 -30.01 -26.93 -55.85
C VAL A 44 -30.54 -28.35 -56.00
N CYS A 45 -31.86 -28.55 -56.10
CA CYS A 45 -32.46 -29.86 -56.39
C CYS A 45 -31.97 -30.42 -57.73
N GLY A 46 -31.74 -29.56 -58.74
CA GLY A 46 -31.13 -29.97 -60.01
C GLY A 46 -29.70 -30.46 -59.85
N ILE A 47 -28.89 -29.80 -59.03
CA ILE A 47 -27.54 -30.26 -58.66
C ILE A 47 -27.64 -31.60 -57.94
N GLU A 48 -28.47 -31.70 -56.90
CA GLU A 48 -28.65 -32.94 -56.12
C GLU A 48 -29.10 -34.11 -56.99
N ALA A 49 -30.06 -33.89 -57.90
CA ALA A 49 -30.54 -34.92 -58.83
C ALA A 49 -29.46 -35.33 -59.85
N PHE A 50 -28.67 -34.39 -60.34
CA PHE A 50 -27.57 -34.68 -61.26
C PHE A 50 -26.45 -35.48 -60.59
N PHE A 51 -26.14 -35.22 -59.32
CA PHE A 51 -25.06 -35.89 -58.58
C PHE A 51 -25.47 -37.08 -57.70
N GLY A 52 -26.78 -37.27 -57.45
CA GLY A 52 -27.34 -38.26 -56.50
C GLY A 52 -27.10 -39.74 -56.84
N GLY A 53 -26.32 -40.03 -57.87
CA GLY A 53 -25.90 -41.38 -58.26
C GLY A 53 -24.67 -41.40 -59.17
N VAL A 54 -23.87 -40.33 -59.18
CA VAL A 54 -22.65 -40.25 -60.01
C VAL A 54 -21.53 -41.05 -59.33
N GLU A 55 -21.17 -42.17 -59.95
CA GLU A 55 -19.95 -42.93 -59.65
C GLU A 55 -18.97 -42.74 -60.81
N ILE A 56 -17.74 -42.33 -60.50
CA ILE A 56 -16.66 -42.19 -61.48
C ILE A 56 -15.68 -43.37 -61.36
N ASP A 57 -14.98 -43.69 -62.44
CA ASP A 57 -13.80 -44.54 -62.37
C ASP A 57 -12.65 -43.76 -61.72
N VAL A 58 -12.20 -44.21 -60.55
CA VAL A 58 -11.14 -43.54 -59.77
C VAL A 58 -9.76 -43.67 -60.40
N ASP A 59 -9.58 -44.65 -61.29
CA ASP A 59 -8.33 -44.90 -62.00
C ASP A 59 -8.27 -44.16 -63.35
N ASP A 60 -9.35 -43.48 -63.78
CA ASP A 60 -9.39 -42.59 -64.94
C ASP A 60 -9.07 -41.13 -64.53
N PRO A 61 -7.87 -40.60 -64.88
CA PRO A 61 -7.47 -39.26 -64.49
C PRO A 61 -8.36 -38.14 -65.06
N GLU A 62 -9.01 -38.36 -66.20
CA GLU A 62 -9.85 -37.36 -66.85
C GLU A 62 -11.21 -37.25 -66.14
N GLN A 63 -11.82 -38.38 -65.74
CA GLN A 63 -13.04 -38.37 -64.93
C GLN A 63 -12.81 -37.74 -63.55
N VAL A 64 -11.68 -38.04 -62.91
CA VAL A 64 -11.29 -37.42 -61.63
C VAL A 64 -11.11 -35.90 -61.77
N LYS A 65 -10.53 -35.44 -62.88
CA LYS A 65 -10.35 -34.00 -63.14
C LYS A 65 -11.68 -33.29 -63.36
N GLN A 66 -12.56 -33.84 -64.19
CA GLN A 66 -13.89 -33.28 -64.44
C GLN A 66 -14.72 -33.19 -63.15
N LEU A 67 -14.68 -34.22 -62.30
CA LEU A 67 -15.37 -34.17 -61.00
C LEU A 67 -14.80 -33.08 -60.07
N LYS A 68 -13.48 -32.84 -60.09
CA LYS A 68 -12.86 -31.76 -59.32
C LYS A 68 -13.31 -30.38 -59.80
N ASP A 69 -13.35 -30.15 -61.10
CA ASP A 69 -13.76 -28.87 -61.69
C ASP A 69 -15.23 -28.58 -61.33
N VAL A 70 -16.10 -29.58 -61.45
CA VAL A 70 -17.52 -29.41 -61.11
C VAL A 70 -17.74 -29.24 -59.60
N ARG A 71 -16.97 -29.93 -58.75
CA ARG A 71 -16.97 -29.68 -57.30
C ARG A 71 -16.54 -28.25 -56.97
N ALA A 72 -15.61 -27.68 -57.72
CA ALA A 72 -15.22 -26.28 -57.53
C ALA A 72 -16.39 -25.33 -57.86
N ASP A 73 -17.18 -25.63 -58.89
CA ASP A 73 -18.38 -24.85 -59.23
C ASP A 73 -19.50 -25.00 -58.20
N ILE A 74 -19.75 -26.21 -57.66
CA ILE A 74 -20.67 -26.42 -56.53
C ILE A 74 -20.25 -25.57 -55.31
N ASN A 75 -18.95 -25.56 -55.00
CA ASN A 75 -18.43 -24.73 -53.93
C ASN A 75 -18.64 -23.23 -54.18
N LYS A 76 -18.53 -22.76 -55.43
CA LYS A 76 -18.85 -21.36 -55.77
C LYS A 76 -20.32 -21.03 -55.50
N VAL A 77 -21.24 -21.94 -55.84
CA VAL A 77 -22.68 -21.78 -55.56
C VAL A 77 -22.96 -21.73 -54.06
N ALA A 78 -22.37 -22.67 -53.29
CA ALA A 78 -22.51 -22.68 -51.84
C ALA A 78 -21.97 -21.39 -51.19
N ASN A 79 -20.81 -20.92 -51.66
CA ASN A 79 -20.22 -19.67 -51.19
C ASN A 79 -21.10 -18.46 -51.53
N ALA A 80 -21.69 -18.39 -52.72
CA ALA A 80 -22.58 -17.28 -53.10
C ALA A 80 -23.82 -17.19 -52.20
N ILE A 81 -24.40 -18.32 -51.79
CA ILE A 81 -25.51 -18.36 -50.83
C ILE A 81 -25.07 -17.86 -49.45
N ASP A 82 -23.92 -18.35 -48.96
CA ASP A 82 -23.38 -17.92 -47.67
C ASP A 82 -22.96 -16.43 -47.66
N ASP A 83 -22.41 -15.93 -48.77
CA ASP A 83 -22.04 -14.53 -48.92
C ASP A 83 -23.28 -13.63 -48.91
N GLY A 84 -24.36 -14.00 -49.61
CA GLY A 84 -25.64 -13.28 -49.54
C GLY A 84 -26.22 -13.25 -48.11
N ARG A 85 -26.14 -14.37 -47.39
CA ARG A 85 -26.52 -14.45 -45.96
C ARG A 85 -25.68 -13.51 -45.10
N LYS A 86 -24.35 -13.48 -45.30
CA LYS A 86 -23.42 -12.61 -44.56
C LYS A 86 -23.64 -11.13 -44.86
N GLU A 87 -23.90 -10.77 -46.12
CA GLU A 87 -24.19 -9.39 -46.51
C GLU A 87 -25.46 -8.85 -45.84
N MET A 88 -26.52 -9.67 -45.80
CA MET A 88 -27.75 -9.35 -45.09
C MET A 88 -27.49 -9.13 -43.59
N ASP A 89 -26.80 -10.07 -42.93
CA ASP A 89 -26.47 -9.95 -41.51
C ASP A 89 -25.63 -8.69 -41.22
N LYS A 90 -24.66 -8.39 -42.09
CA LYS A 90 -23.85 -7.17 -42.03
C LYS A 90 -24.70 -5.90 -42.16
N ALA A 91 -25.68 -5.87 -43.06
CA ALA A 91 -26.56 -4.71 -43.23
C ALA A 91 -27.46 -4.47 -42.01
N ILE A 92 -28.07 -5.53 -41.48
CA ILE A 92 -28.92 -5.46 -40.27
C ILE A 92 -28.11 -5.02 -39.06
N ASN A 93 -26.96 -5.67 -38.81
CA ASN A 93 -26.11 -5.35 -37.68
C ASN A 93 -25.46 -3.97 -37.83
N GLY A 94 -25.16 -3.53 -39.06
CA GLY A 94 -24.66 -2.19 -39.36
C GLY A 94 -25.66 -1.10 -38.99
N ALA A 95 -26.91 -1.22 -39.44
CA ALA A 95 -27.97 -0.25 -39.12
C ALA A 95 -28.25 -0.18 -37.61
N ARG A 96 -28.25 -1.34 -36.93
CA ARG A 96 -28.36 -1.40 -35.47
C ARG A 96 -27.18 -0.70 -34.78
N ALA A 97 -25.95 -1.00 -35.21
CA ALA A 97 -24.75 -0.41 -34.62
C ALA A 97 -24.70 1.11 -34.80
N GLU A 98 -25.19 1.64 -35.93
CA GLU A 98 -25.31 3.09 -36.15
C GLU A 98 -26.30 3.74 -35.19
N ALA A 99 -27.50 3.15 -35.02
CA ALA A 99 -28.50 3.64 -34.07
C ALA A 99 -27.98 3.59 -32.61
N ASP A 100 -27.37 2.48 -32.21
CA ASP A 100 -26.74 2.31 -30.90
C ASP A 100 -25.62 3.35 -30.72
N GLY A 101 -24.79 3.57 -31.75
CA GLY A 101 -23.74 4.59 -31.76
C GLY A 101 -24.27 6.01 -31.54
N ALA A 102 -25.34 6.38 -32.24
CA ALA A 102 -25.97 7.70 -32.11
C ALA A 102 -26.56 7.93 -30.70
N LEU A 103 -27.23 6.92 -30.14
CA LEU A 103 -27.78 6.98 -28.78
C LEU A 103 -26.66 7.03 -27.72
N ASN A 104 -25.60 6.24 -27.89
CA ASN A 104 -24.43 6.29 -27.02
C ASN A 104 -23.74 7.67 -27.07
N ALA A 105 -23.56 8.24 -28.27
CA ALA A 105 -22.98 9.59 -28.42
C ALA A 105 -23.82 10.68 -27.74
N LEU A 106 -25.16 10.57 -27.76
CA LEU A 106 -26.05 11.46 -27.03
C LEU A 106 -25.89 11.30 -25.51
N ARG A 107 -25.89 10.06 -25.02
CA ARG A 107 -25.67 9.74 -23.60
C ARG A 107 -24.33 10.30 -23.12
N ASP A 108 -23.27 10.08 -23.88
CA ASP A 108 -21.91 10.44 -23.49
C ASP A 108 -21.74 11.96 -23.47
N ARG A 109 -22.41 12.71 -24.36
CA ARG A 109 -22.47 14.17 -24.29
C ARG A 109 -23.15 14.67 -23.02
N VAL A 110 -24.28 14.08 -22.62
CA VAL A 110 -24.97 14.44 -21.37
C VAL A 110 -24.10 14.14 -20.16
N ARG A 111 -23.40 12.99 -20.17
CA ARG A 111 -22.46 12.61 -19.11
C ARG A 111 -21.28 13.57 -19.03
N ALA A 112 -20.73 14.01 -20.16
CA ALA A 112 -19.66 14.99 -20.19
C ALA A 112 -20.08 16.33 -19.56
N VAL A 113 -21.33 16.75 -19.75
CA VAL A 113 -21.89 17.94 -19.07
C VAL A 113 -21.97 17.71 -17.57
N TYR A 114 -22.46 16.55 -17.11
CA TYR A 114 -22.50 16.21 -15.69
C TYR A 114 -21.11 16.22 -15.04
N ASP A 115 -20.12 15.61 -15.70
CA ASP A 115 -18.75 15.56 -15.19
C ASP A 115 -18.10 16.96 -15.19
N SER A 116 -18.41 17.80 -16.18
CA SER A 116 -17.93 19.19 -16.23
C SER A 116 -18.54 20.05 -15.12
N THR A 117 -19.85 19.96 -14.87
CA THR A 117 -20.50 20.72 -13.80
C THR A 117 -20.07 20.23 -12.42
N GLY A 118 -19.83 18.92 -12.25
CA GLY A 118 -19.22 18.34 -11.05
C GLY A 118 -17.86 18.97 -10.74
N ARG A 119 -16.97 19.06 -11.74
CA ARG A 119 -15.66 19.74 -11.58
C ARG A 119 -15.80 21.21 -11.21
N GLN A 120 -16.71 21.94 -11.83
CA GLN A 120 -16.94 23.35 -11.48
C GLN A 120 -17.42 23.51 -10.03
N ILE A 121 -18.26 22.61 -9.53
CA ILE A 121 -18.70 22.59 -8.13
C ILE A 121 -17.51 22.31 -7.20
N GLU A 122 -16.66 21.34 -7.52
CA GLU A 122 -15.45 21.03 -6.75
C GLU A 122 -14.48 22.21 -6.70
N GLU A 123 -14.20 22.85 -7.85
CA GLU A 123 -13.36 24.05 -7.91
C GLU A 123 -13.96 25.20 -7.09
N ALA A 124 -15.28 25.43 -7.16
CA ALA A 124 -15.94 26.44 -6.36
C ALA A 124 -15.83 26.15 -4.87
N ASN A 125 -15.97 24.87 -4.47
CA ASN A 125 -15.81 24.46 -3.08
C ASN A 125 -14.37 24.66 -2.60
N GLU A 126 -13.38 24.32 -3.42
CA GLU A 126 -11.97 24.52 -3.07
C GLU A 126 -11.63 26.01 -2.98
N ARG A 127 -12.11 26.85 -3.91
CA ARG A 127 -11.95 28.32 -3.81
C ARG A 127 -12.57 28.87 -2.54
N GLN A 128 -13.76 28.41 -2.15
CA GLN A 128 -14.40 28.82 -0.89
C GLN A 128 -13.61 28.38 0.33
N LYS A 129 -13.08 27.15 0.33
CA LYS A 129 -12.22 26.63 1.39
C LYS A 129 -10.92 27.42 1.50
N GLN A 130 -10.28 27.74 0.39
CA GLN A 130 -9.04 28.53 0.37
C GLN A 130 -9.29 29.98 0.83
N ALA A 131 -10.39 30.60 0.39
CA ALA A 131 -10.79 31.92 0.89
C ALA A 131 -11.05 31.89 2.41
N ARG A 132 -11.67 30.81 2.90
CA ARG A 132 -11.89 30.59 4.33
C ARG A 132 -10.59 30.43 5.11
N LEU A 133 -9.66 29.61 4.61
CA LEU A 133 -8.35 29.41 5.20
C LEU A 133 -7.56 30.71 5.26
N LYS A 134 -7.60 31.51 4.17
CA LYS A 134 -6.97 32.82 4.15
C LYS A 134 -7.53 33.75 5.22
N LEU A 135 -8.86 33.85 5.32
CA LEU A 135 -9.50 34.65 6.36
C LEU A 135 -9.06 34.23 7.77
N LEU A 136 -9.02 32.92 8.04
CA LEU A 136 -8.56 32.40 9.33
C LEU A 136 -7.07 32.64 9.58
N ALA A 137 -6.24 32.57 8.54
CA ALA A 137 -4.81 32.85 8.66
C ALA A 137 -4.56 34.34 8.97
N ASP A 138 -5.27 35.23 8.27
CA ASP A 138 -5.18 36.68 8.50
C ASP A 138 -5.64 37.03 9.94
N GLU A 139 -6.72 36.41 10.44
CA GLU A 139 -7.18 36.58 11.83
C GLU A 139 -6.17 36.00 12.83
N TYR A 140 -5.64 34.80 12.58
CA TYR A 140 -4.68 34.15 13.47
C TYR A 140 -3.37 34.93 13.58
N GLU A 141 -2.88 35.49 12.48
CA GLU A 141 -1.71 36.38 12.45
C GLU A 141 -1.95 37.65 13.27
N ALA A 142 -3.17 38.21 13.23
CA ALA A 142 -3.53 39.37 14.02
C ALA A 142 -3.67 39.04 15.52
N ALA A 143 -4.26 37.89 15.86
CA ALA A 143 -4.58 37.51 17.23
C ALA A 143 -3.38 36.96 18.01
N ALA A 144 -2.56 36.09 17.39
CA ALA A 144 -1.48 35.38 18.06
C ALA A 144 -0.30 35.06 17.12
N PRO A 145 0.43 36.07 16.62
CA PRO A 145 1.51 35.87 15.64
C PRO A 145 2.63 34.97 16.17
N ASP A 146 2.97 35.07 17.46
CA ASP A 146 4.01 34.25 18.09
C ASP A 146 3.63 32.76 18.14
N LEU A 147 2.34 32.44 18.11
CA LEU A 147 1.86 31.06 18.18
C LEU A 147 1.89 30.37 16.81
N MET A 148 1.85 31.13 15.70
CA MET A 148 1.81 30.56 14.35
C MET A 148 3.02 29.70 14.00
N GLU A 149 4.20 30.03 14.51
CA GLU A 149 5.41 29.23 14.29
C GLU A 149 5.35 27.88 15.04
N LEU A 150 4.66 27.85 16.18
CA LEU A 150 4.59 26.70 17.06
C LEU A 150 3.40 25.80 16.71
N ILE A 151 2.24 26.41 16.47
CA ILE A 151 0.97 25.76 16.14
C ILE A 151 0.47 26.35 14.81
N PRO A 152 0.77 25.69 13.68
CA PRO A 152 0.22 26.09 12.39
C PRO A 152 -1.31 26.01 12.36
N LEU A 153 -1.94 26.84 11.54
CA LEU A 153 -3.41 26.87 11.39
C LEU A 153 -3.99 25.50 11.03
N GLU A 154 -3.24 24.69 10.29
CA GLU A 154 -3.61 23.33 9.88
C GLU A 154 -3.88 22.41 11.08
N VAL A 155 -3.21 22.64 12.22
CA VAL A 155 -3.42 21.85 13.45
C VAL A 155 -4.79 22.15 14.04
N TYR A 156 -5.18 23.43 14.08
CA TYR A 156 -6.53 23.85 14.49
C TYR A 156 -7.59 23.27 13.57
N VAL A 157 -7.38 23.34 12.25
CA VAL A 157 -8.31 22.78 11.25
C VAL A 157 -8.40 21.26 11.33
N ALA A 158 -7.31 20.56 11.63
CA ALA A 158 -7.32 19.11 11.83
C ALA A 158 -8.09 18.71 13.10
N LYS A 159 -7.97 19.51 14.18
CA LYS A 159 -8.70 19.31 15.44
C LYS A 159 -10.18 19.63 15.29
N GLU A 160 -10.52 20.72 14.60
CA GLU A 160 -11.89 21.17 14.38
C GLU A 160 -12.14 21.48 12.89
N PRO A 161 -12.53 20.46 12.10
CA PRO A 161 -12.84 20.63 10.68
C PRO A 161 -13.96 21.63 10.39
N LYS A 162 -14.79 21.99 11.39
CA LYS A 162 -15.84 23.00 11.20
C LYS A 162 -15.29 24.37 10.85
N LEU A 163 -14.04 24.69 11.22
CA LEU A 163 -13.39 25.97 10.86
C LEU A 163 -13.44 26.24 9.35
N VAL A 164 -13.34 25.17 8.54
CA VAL A 164 -13.43 25.23 7.08
C VAL A 164 -14.74 24.65 6.53
N SER A 165 -15.78 24.61 7.36
CA SER A 165 -17.10 24.07 7.00
C SER A 165 -17.74 24.84 5.85
N ARG A 166 -18.52 24.10 5.05
CA ARG A 166 -19.35 24.61 3.97
C ARG A 166 -20.78 24.94 4.43
N ASP A 167 -21.10 24.78 5.71
CA ASP A 167 -22.41 25.11 6.24
C ASP A 167 -22.66 26.62 6.12
N LYS A 168 -23.70 26.99 5.38
CA LYS A 168 -24.12 28.39 5.19
C LYS A 168 -24.46 29.10 6.51
N ARG A 169 -24.82 28.35 7.56
CA ARG A 169 -25.11 28.89 8.90
C ARG A 169 -23.84 29.17 9.72
N PHE A 170 -22.71 28.62 9.29
CA PHE A 170 -21.38 28.77 9.90
C PHE A 170 -20.55 29.76 9.07
N THR A 171 -20.75 31.04 9.34
CA THR A 171 -20.22 32.17 8.56
C THR A 171 -18.73 32.41 8.79
N GLY A 172 -18.14 33.31 7.99
CA GLY A 172 -16.81 33.93 8.15
C GLY A 172 -16.41 34.08 9.61
N ASN A 173 -17.12 35.03 10.23
CA ASN A 173 -16.91 35.49 11.59
C ASN A 173 -17.06 34.38 12.62
N LYS A 174 -18.06 33.49 12.50
CA LYS A 174 -18.22 32.37 13.44
C LYS A 174 -17.03 31.41 13.46
N ALA A 175 -16.35 31.28 12.33
CA ALA A 175 -15.13 30.47 12.27
C ALA A 175 -13.95 31.21 12.91
N CYS A 176 -13.86 32.53 12.74
CA CYS A 176 -12.88 33.37 13.44
C CYS A 176 -13.12 33.33 14.95
N ASP A 177 -14.36 33.57 15.42
CA ASP A 177 -14.74 33.52 16.84
C ASP A 177 -14.36 32.16 17.46
N LEU A 178 -14.63 31.06 16.75
CA LEU A 178 -14.25 29.72 17.20
C LEU A 178 -12.73 29.51 17.20
N LEU A 179 -12.02 30.03 16.21
CA LEU A 179 -10.56 29.97 16.17
C LEU A 179 -9.96 30.75 17.34
N ASP A 180 -10.48 31.93 17.66
CA ASP A 180 -10.03 32.76 18.77
C ASP A 180 -10.21 32.04 20.12
N GLU A 181 -11.37 31.38 20.32
CA GLU A 181 -11.61 30.51 21.48
C GLU A 181 -10.55 29.40 21.57
N MET A 182 -10.29 28.70 20.46
CA MET A 182 -9.28 27.64 20.42
C MET A 182 -7.85 28.15 20.65
N VAL A 183 -7.52 29.36 20.16
CA VAL A 183 -6.22 30.00 20.38
C VAL A 183 -6.06 30.38 21.85
N ALA A 184 -7.10 30.92 22.49
CA ALA A 184 -7.09 31.22 23.92
C ALA A 184 -6.90 29.95 24.77
N ASP A 185 -7.62 28.87 24.44
CA ASP A 185 -7.45 27.57 25.09
C ASP A 185 -6.03 27.03 24.90
N ALA A 186 -5.45 27.18 23.71
CA ALA A 186 -4.08 26.76 23.42
C ALA A 186 -3.05 27.52 24.26
N VAL A 187 -3.22 28.83 24.41
CA VAL A 187 -2.34 29.63 25.29
C VAL A 187 -2.45 29.13 26.73
N HIS A 188 -3.66 28.95 27.25
CA HIS A 188 -3.89 28.49 28.62
C HIS A 188 -3.32 27.09 28.89
N ASP A 189 -3.51 26.14 27.96
CA ASP A 189 -2.98 24.79 28.10
C ASP A 189 -1.45 24.76 28.07
N ARG A 190 -0.82 25.59 27.23
CA ARG A 190 0.64 25.71 27.18
C ARG A 190 1.21 26.34 28.45
N GLU A 191 0.53 27.31 29.04
CA GLU A 191 0.89 27.83 30.37
C GLU A 191 0.86 26.73 31.44
N ARG A 192 -0.14 25.84 31.38
CA ARG A 192 -0.23 24.69 32.29
C ARG A 192 0.91 23.68 32.10
N ILE A 193 1.43 23.52 30.88
CA ILE A 193 2.56 22.64 30.58
C ILE A 193 3.88 23.23 31.07
N ARG A 194 4.04 24.55 30.99
CA ARG A 194 5.31 25.28 31.18
C ARG A 194 6.07 24.93 32.46
N ASP A 195 5.36 24.71 33.55
CA ASP A 195 5.97 24.55 34.88
C ASP A 195 6.27 23.07 35.23
N GLY A 196 6.07 22.13 34.28
CA GLY A 196 6.25 20.69 34.47
C GLY A 196 7.67 20.14 34.23
N GLU A 197 7.98 18.98 34.80
CA GLU A 197 9.14 18.18 34.38
C GLU A 197 8.91 17.64 32.95
N TYR A 198 9.86 17.85 32.03
CA TYR A 198 9.71 17.61 30.58
C TYR A 198 8.72 18.55 29.85
N ALA A 199 8.60 19.79 30.31
CA ALA A 199 7.72 20.79 29.71
C ALA A 199 7.97 21.01 28.21
N THR A 200 9.22 21.04 27.75
CA THR A 200 9.56 21.25 26.33
C THR A 200 9.03 20.11 25.46
N GLU A 201 9.25 18.86 25.86
CA GLU A 201 8.77 17.69 25.13
C GLU A 201 7.24 17.60 25.12
N ALA A 202 6.61 17.93 26.25
CA ALA A 202 5.16 18.01 26.36
C ALA A 202 4.56 19.12 25.48
N ASP A 203 5.16 20.32 25.49
CA ASP A 203 4.73 21.46 24.67
C ASP A 203 4.85 21.13 23.17
N MET A 204 5.91 20.43 22.76
CA MET A 204 6.07 19.95 21.39
C MET A 204 4.97 18.97 20.97
N VAL A 205 4.54 18.07 21.85
CA VAL A 205 3.43 17.14 21.57
C VAL A 205 2.10 17.89 21.52
N TYR A 206 1.90 18.85 22.44
CA TYR A 206 0.72 19.69 22.46
C TYR A 206 0.59 20.50 21.17
N CYS A 207 1.64 21.22 20.77
CA CYS A 207 1.61 22.08 19.58
C CYS A 207 1.31 21.31 18.28
N LYS A 208 1.60 20.00 18.24
CA LYS A 208 1.29 19.13 17.10
C LYS A 208 -0.14 18.57 17.10
N THR A 209 -0.79 18.52 18.26
CA THR A 209 -2.03 17.75 18.44
C THR A 209 -3.19 18.55 19.04
N LEU A 210 -2.92 19.71 19.64
CA LEU A 210 -3.85 20.47 20.49
C LEU A 210 -4.56 19.53 21.49
N ASP A 211 -3.79 18.66 22.13
CA ASP A 211 -4.29 17.69 23.10
C ASP A 211 -3.40 17.67 24.35
N LEU A 212 -3.90 18.29 25.42
CA LEU A 212 -3.22 18.35 26.71
C LEU A 212 -3.01 16.97 27.31
N ARG A 213 -3.93 16.02 27.09
CA ARG A 213 -3.78 14.66 27.63
C ARG A 213 -2.63 13.95 26.94
N ALA A 214 -2.52 14.06 25.62
CA ALA A 214 -1.40 13.49 24.87
C ALA A 214 -0.05 14.07 25.33
N ALA A 215 0.00 15.37 25.62
CA ALA A 215 1.18 16.01 26.17
C ALA A 215 1.56 15.47 27.56
N MET A 216 0.59 15.28 28.46
CA MET A 216 0.84 14.71 29.79
C MET A 216 1.23 13.23 29.74
N ASP A 217 0.64 12.45 28.83
CA ASP A 217 0.99 11.04 28.61
C ASP A 217 2.47 10.90 28.19
N GLU A 218 3.00 11.85 27.41
CA GLU A 218 4.41 11.91 27.04
C GLU A 218 5.32 12.22 28.24
N VAL A 219 4.91 13.15 29.12
CA VAL A 219 5.62 13.42 30.38
C VAL A 219 5.73 12.14 31.22
N ASP A 220 4.62 11.42 31.37
CA ASP A 220 4.61 10.16 32.12
C ASP A 220 5.50 9.10 31.49
N ARG A 221 5.51 9.01 30.16
CA ARG A 221 6.41 8.11 29.41
C ARG A 221 7.88 8.44 29.69
N LEU A 222 8.25 9.72 29.66
CA LEU A 222 9.61 10.18 29.91
C LEU A 222 10.04 9.96 31.36
N LYS A 223 9.14 10.19 32.33
CA LYS A 223 9.39 9.87 33.75
C LYS A 223 9.66 8.39 33.98
N ARG A 224 8.85 7.50 33.38
CA ARG A 224 9.09 6.04 33.43
C ARG A 224 10.46 5.68 32.83
N ALA A 225 10.78 6.22 31.66
CA ALA A 225 12.06 5.97 31.01
C ALA A 225 13.26 6.49 31.83
N LYS A 226 13.13 7.63 32.52
CA LYS A 226 14.15 8.16 33.44
C LYS A 226 14.35 7.24 34.64
N ALA A 227 13.27 6.80 35.28
CA ALA A 227 13.32 5.90 36.42
C ALA A 227 13.98 4.56 36.06
N GLU A 228 13.66 4.00 34.89
CA GLU A 228 14.30 2.78 34.38
C GLU A 228 15.81 2.97 34.15
N ARG A 229 16.21 4.09 33.54
CA ARG A 229 17.64 4.42 33.32
C ARG A 229 18.38 4.61 34.64
N GLU A 230 17.75 5.24 35.63
CA GLU A 230 18.33 5.41 36.97
C GLU A 230 18.49 4.08 37.68
N SER A 231 17.46 3.22 37.65
CA SER A 231 17.53 1.85 38.18
C SER A 231 18.66 1.05 37.52
N HIS A 232 18.79 1.13 36.19
CA HIS A 232 19.86 0.46 35.46
C HIS A 232 21.25 0.99 35.85
N ARG A 233 21.42 2.32 35.98
CA ARG A 233 22.68 2.93 36.42
C ARG A 233 23.06 2.51 37.85
N GLN A 234 22.08 2.45 38.75
CA GLN A 234 22.30 2.00 40.13
C GLN A 234 22.72 0.52 40.15
N ALA A 235 22.03 -0.35 39.42
CA ALA A 235 22.39 -1.76 39.29
C ALA A 235 23.80 -1.94 38.71
N ALA A 236 24.16 -1.18 37.68
CA ALA A 236 25.49 -1.20 37.07
C ALA A 236 26.58 -0.75 38.06
N THR A 237 26.31 0.31 38.84
CA THR A 237 27.25 0.81 39.87
C THR A 237 27.46 -0.22 40.98
N LEU A 238 26.39 -0.88 41.44
CA LEU A 238 26.48 -1.94 42.44
C LEU A 238 27.28 -3.14 41.92
N LEU A 239 27.10 -3.51 40.65
CA LEU A 239 27.87 -4.56 40.01
C LEU A 239 29.36 -4.19 39.92
N ASP A 240 29.69 -2.96 39.52
CA ASP A 240 31.08 -2.50 39.42
C ASP A 240 31.79 -2.52 40.79
N VAL A 241 31.13 -2.04 41.84
CA VAL A 241 31.64 -2.14 43.22
C VAL A 241 31.83 -3.60 43.65
N ALA A 242 30.91 -4.48 43.31
CA ALA A 242 31.01 -5.91 43.63
C ALA A 242 32.17 -6.58 42.89
N VAL A 243 32.37 -6.25 41.61
CA VAL A 243 33.49 -6.74 40.78
C VAL A 243 34.82 -6.21 41.31
N GLY A 244 34.90 -4.92 41.67
CA GLY A 244 36.08 -4.31 42.29
C GLY A 244 36.47 -5.02 43.59
N ARG A 245 35.51 -5.24 44.50
CA ARG A 245 35.73 -6.01 45.74
C ARG A 245 36.17 -7.45 45.48
N ALA A 246 35.58 -8.11 44.47
CA ALA A 246 35.97 -9.46 44.10
C ALA A 246 37.40 -9.50 43.54
N HIS A 247 37.78 -8.50 42.75
CA HIS A 247 39.15 -8.36 42.23
C HIS A 247 40.16 -8.14 43.36
N GLU A 248 39.89 -7.22 44.28
CA GLU A 248 40.71 -6.96 45.47
C GLU A 248 40.87 -8.21 46.35
N ALA A 249 39.78 -8.98 46.53
CA ALA A 249 39.83 -10.23 47.28
C ALA A 249 40.70 -11.29 46.59
N VAL A 250 40.65 -11.38 45.26
CA VAL A 250 41.50 -12.29 44.48
C VAL A 250 42.96 -11.85 44.53
N THR A 251 43.26 -10.56 44.38
CA THR A 251 44.65 -10.06 44.48
C THR A 251 45.22 -10.29 45.87
N ALA A 252 44.46 -10.00 46.94
CA ALA A 252 44.88 -10.27 48.31
C ALA A 252 45.09 -11.77 48.59
N ALA A 253 44.23 -12.65 48.04
CA ALA A 253 44.42 -14.08 48.15
C ALA A 253 45.69 -14.56 47.43
N ASN A 254 45.95 -14.05 46.24
CA ASN A 254 47.17 -14.34 45.47
C ASN A 254 48.44 -13.83 46.19
N GLU A 255 48.40 -12.63 46.77
CA GLU A 255 49.51 -12.07 47.57
C GLU A 255 49.76 -12.88 48.85
N ALA A 256 48.71 -13.31 49.55
CA ALA A 256 48.82 -14.17 50.72
C ALA A 256 49.36 -15.56 50.35
N GLU A 257 49.04 -16.08 49.17
CA GLU A 257 49.59 -17.35 48.66
C GLU A 257 51.06 -17.19 48.25
N ALA A 258 51.44 -16.08 47.61
CA ALA A 258 52.83 -15.74 47.31
C ALA A 258 53.69 -15.53 48.57
N ALA A 259 53.15 -14.91 49.62
CA ALA A 259 53.83 -14.76 50.91
C ALA A 259 54.05 -16.11 51.62
N LYS A 260 53.11 -17.06 51.48
CA LYS A 260 53.27 -18.45 51.93
C LYS A 260 54.33 -19.22 51.13
N GLU A 261 54.54 -18.88 49.86
CA GLU A 261 55.64 -19.43 49.06
C GLU A 261 57.00 -18.81 49.43
N GLN A 262 57.07 -17.53 49.77
CA GLN A 262 58.30 -16.87 50.23
C GLN A 262 58.75 -17.32 51.62
N GLN A 263 57.84 -17.63 52.56
CA GLN A 263 58.22 -18.27 53.83
C GLN A 263 58.67 -19.73 53.68
N LYS A 264 58.50 -20.34 52.51
CA LYS A 264 59.00 -21.68 52.18
C LYS A 264 60.35 -21.70 51.47
N THR A 265 61.02 -20.55 51.33
CA THR A 265 62.35 -20.46 50.69
C THR A 265 63.50 -20.29 51.69
N GLU A 266 63.60 -21.19 52.66
CA GLU A 266 64.90 -21.74 53.05
C GLU A 266 64.78 -23.27 53.05
N THR A 267 65.68 -23.92 52.32
CA THR A 267 65.79 -25.37 52.03
C THR A 267 65.04 -25.83 50.76
N PRO A 268 65.76 -26.16 49.67
CA PRO A 268 65.14 -26.73 48.48
C PRO A 268 64.85 -28.22 48.71
N PRO A 269 63.70 -28.72 48.22
CA PRO A 269 63.81 -29.85 47.31
C PRO A 269 62.88 -29.74 46.10
N GLN A 270 63.40 -30.24 44.97
CA GLN A 270 62.71 -30.45 43.70
C GLN A 270 61.34 -31.11 43.88
N LYS A 271 60.30 -30.50 43.30
CA LYS A 271 59.00 -31.15 43.06
C LYS A 271 58.84 -31.45 41.56
N PRO A 272 58.32 -32.62 41.19
CA PRO A 272 58.10 -32.99 39.80
C PRO A 272 56.98 -32.13 39.17
N PRO A 273 56.98 -31.95 37.83
CA PRO A 273 56.05 -31.06 37.17
C PRO A 273 54.59 -31.50 37.40
N ARG A 274 53.75 -30.59 37.89
CA ARG A 274 52.30 -30.81 38.04
C ARG A 274 51.68 -30.99 36.64
N ARG A 275 51.06 -32.15 36.40
CA ARG A 275 50.23 -32.41 35.22
C ARG A 275 48.77 -32.12 35.57
N PHE A 276 48.12 -31.28 34.78
CA PHE A 276 46.68 -31.01 34.88
C PHE A 276 45.94 -31.86 33.84
N LEU A 277 44.85 -32.51 34.25
CA LEU A 277 43.98 -33.29 33.38
C LEU A 277 42.68 -32.52 33.15
N TYR A 278 42.42 -32.09 31.93
CA TYR A 278 41.18 -31.43 31.55
C TYR A 278 40.30 -32.41 30.77
N ARG A 279 39.00 -32.46 31.10
CA ARG A 279 37.98 -33.18 30.33
C ARG A 279 37.01 -32.14 29.76
N LEU A 280 36.80 -32.19 28.45
CA LEU A 280 35.89 -31.31 27.72
C LEU A 280 34.86 -32.19 26.98
N GLU A 281 33.58 -31.88 27.13
CA GLU A 281 32.47 -32.57 26.48
C GLU A 281 31.63 -31.52 25.75
N PHE A 282 31.29 -31.77 24.48
CA PHE A 282 30.49 -30.87 23.66
C PHE A 282 29.77 -31.66 22.57
N THR A 283 28.66 -31.11 22.07
CA THR A 283 27.86 -31.71 21.00
C THR A 283 28.19 -31.02 19.68
N ALA A 284 28.40 -31.79 18.61
CA ALA A 284 28.74 -31.26 17.29
C ALA A 284 28.14 -32.14 16.18
N GLU A 285 27.92 -31.55 15.00
CA GLU A 285 27.49 -32.27 13.80
C GLU A 285 28.62 -33.19 13.25
N ASP A 286 28.25 -34.24 12.53
CA ASP A 286 29.15 -35.37 12.24
C ASP A 286 30.37 -34.98 11.37
N THR A 287 30.19 -33.99 10.50
CA THR A 287 31.23 -33.38 9.64
C THR A 287 32.26 -32.60 10.46
N ASP A 288 31.81 -31.84 11.47
CA ASP A 288 32.69 -31.03 12.32
C ASP A 288 33.35 -31.85 13.42
N ALA A 289 32.67 -32.89 13.92
CA ALA A 289 33.29 -33.89 14.78
C ALA A 289 34.49 -34.57 14.10
N THR A 290 34.43 -34.82 12.79
CA THR A 290 35.54 -35.42 12.03
C THR A 290 36.73 -34.46 11.89
N LYS A 291 36.48 -33.16 11.68
CA LYS A 291 37.53 -32.12 11.64
C LYS A 291 38.20 -31.94 13.00
N LEU A 292 37.41 -31.86 14.07
CA LEU A 292 37.92 -31.76 15.43
C LEU A 292 38.77 -32.97 15.81
N TRP A 293 38.39 -34.17 15.36
CA TRP A 293 39.17 -35.38 15.56
C TRP A 293 40.51 -35.35 14.80
N GLY A 294 40.53 -34.78 13.59
CA GLY A 294 41.75 -34.50 12.84
C GLY A 294 42.67 -33.53 13.58
N MET A 295 42.12 -32.46 14.14
CA MET A 295 42.86 -31.44 14.88
C MET A 295 43.39 -31.95 16.24
N ALA A 296 42.64 -32.80 16.95
CA ALA A 296 43.08 -33.36 18.23
C ALA A 296 44.32 -34.27 18.09
N LYS A 297 44.45 -34.98 16.96
CA LYS A 297 45.59 -35.86 16.67
C LYS A 297 46.92 -35.15 16.45
N THR A 298 46.90 -33.86 16.13
CA THR A 298 48.13 -33.09 15.90
C THR A 298 48.69 -32.51 17.20
N LEU A 299 48.02 -32.73 18.35
CA LEU A 299 48.49 -32.24 19.65
C LEU A 299 49.61 -33.13 20.23
N PRO A 300 50.65 -32.55 20.86
CA PRO A 300 51.89 -33.27 21.22
C PRO A 300 51.78 -34.29 22.37
N SER A 301 50.60 -34.50 22.93
CA SER A 301 50.35 -35.43 24.05
C SER A 301 49.02 -36.17 23.93
N PHE A 302 48.55 -36.35 22.69
CA PHE A 302 47.30 -37.03 22.40
C PHE A 302 47.45 -38.56 22.47
N GLU A 303 46.84 -39.20 23.47
CA GLU A 303 46.73 -40.66 23.54
C GLU A 303 45.46 -41.13 22.84
N LYS A 304 45.57 -42.01 21.82
CA LYS A 304 44.45 -42.50 21.00
C LYS A 304 43.23 -43.04 21.78
N LYS A 305 43.37 -43.40 23.06
CA LYS A 305 42.32 -43.97 23.92
C LYS A 305 41.49 -42.93 24.69
N SER A 306 41.79 -41.62 24.61
CA SER A 306 41.19 -40.59 25.47
C SER A 306 39.96 -39.86 24.89
N CYS A 307 39.56 -40.14 23.64
CA CYS A 307 38.38 -39.54 23.01
C CYS A 307 37.39 -40.65 22.58
N LYS A 308 36.16 -40.62 23.11
CA LYS A 308 35.08 -41.54 22.71
C LYS A 308 33.94 -40.73 22.09
N ARG A 309 33.50 -41.12 20.88
CA ARG A 309 32.24 -40.61 20.31
C ARG A 309 31.11 -41.30 21.07
N VAL A 310 30.36 -40.55 21.85
CA VAL A 310 29.15 -41.04 22.51
C VAL A 310 28.01 -40.69 21.58
N MET A 311 27.42 -41.69 20.92
CA MET A 311 26.22 -41.48 20.13
C MET A 311 25.03 -41.48 21.09
N GLU A 312 24.21 -40.43 21.06
CA GLU A 312 22.92 -40.44 21.75
C GLU A 312 22.08 -41.58 21.15
N VAL A 313 21.81 -42.60 21.95
CA VAL A 313 20.82 -43.63 21.65
C VAL A 313 19.46 -42.97 21.87
N LYS A 314 18.69 -42.79 20.79
CA LYS A 314 17.26 -42.43 20.91
C LYS A 314 16.48 -43.56 21.57
#